data_AF-A0A7U9S7Y4-F1
#
_entry.id   AF-A0A7U9S7Y4-F1
#
_cell.length_a   1.000
_cell.length_b   1.000
_cell.length_c   1.000
_cell.angle_alpha   90.00
_cell.angle_beta   90.00
_cell.angle_gamma   90.00
#
_symmetry.space_group_name_H-M   'P 1'
#
loop_
_entity.id
_entity.type
_entity.pdbx_description
1 polymer ?
#
loop_
_entity_poly.entity_id
_entity_poly.type
_entity_poly.pdbx_seq_one_letter_code
_entity_poly.pdbx_strand_id
1 'polypeptide(L)'
;METVDVQKEVLEEVELLGRTGYFTELRVDKETVPEGMHCYELRHGDDDGFPVSVEESVRVNYFGAVLLAEELELGKEKALQFGYEDFGYTGEQMYLSQVQGKEQREQHDEEGYETIQTGAELISFMKESGISFQINEKEADLLCGYMDGHGHVIGQKDGQLCCGDLCAETDRTVWEETTIDDIVDSVTEWNYELLKEAREFMENPKDFDDFVFQHSRHEELCADEKVLDAMFDRTKYGEQIERMAEALAEQFIQNLQSKGDIDGAVKELAQGIKGGQEITAMQDPEQKKGRTR
;
A
#
# COMPACT_ATOMS: atom_id res chain seq x y z
N MET A 1 -39.83 0.52 6.70
CA MET A 1 -38.56 1.04 7.24
C MET A 1 -37.64 1.14 6.06
N GLU A 2 -36.95 2.26 5.90
CA GLU A 2 -35.93 2.39 4.86
C GLU A 2 -34.77 1.46 5.23
N THR A 3 -34.32 0.68 4.26
CA THR A 3 -33.12 -0.14 4.35
C THR A 3 -31.98 0.58 3.63
N VAL A 4 -30.75 0.36 4.08
CA VAL A 4 -29.56 0.97 3.49
C VAL A 4 -28.79 0.00 2.62
N ASP A 5 -28.15 0.55 1.60
CA ASP A 5 -27.16 -0.13 0.77
C ASP A 5 -25.83 -0.13 1.52
N VAL A 6 -25.50 -1.27 2.11
CA VAL A 6 -24.36 -1.39 3.01
C VAL A 6 -23.01 -1.13 2.33
N GLN A 7 -22.94 -1.21 1.00
CA GLN A 7 -21.72 -0.90 0.25
C GLN A 7 -21.43 0.61 0.15
N LYS A 8 -22.41 1.45 0.50
CA LYS A 8 -22.30 2.92 0.44
C LYS A 8 -22.29 3.59 1.81
N GLU A 9 -22.47 2.81 2.87
CA GLU A 9 -22.51 3.30 4.24
C GLU A 9 -21.13 3.18 4.90
N VAL A 10 -20.85 4.13 5.79
CA VAL A 10 -19.74 4.02 6.74
C VAL A 10 -20.23 3.15 7.89
N LEU A 11 -19.51 2.07 8.18
CA LEU A 11 -19.81 1.14 9.25
C LEU A 11 -18.83 1.33 10.41
N GLU A 12 -19.29 1.03 11.61
CA GLU A 12 -18.44 1.00 12.79
C GLU A 12 -17.89 -0.40 13.00
N GLU A 13 -16.58 -0.51 13.22
CA GLU A 13 -16.00 -1.80 13.57
C GLU A 13 -16.31 -2.14 15.04
N VAL A 14 -16.78 -3.37 15.24
CA VAL A 14 -17.15 -3.91 16.55
C VAL A 14 -16.53 -5.28 16.75
N GLU A 15 -16.27 -5.63 18.00
CA GLU A 15 -16.05 -7.00 18.41
C GLU A 15 -17.39 -7.58 18.87
N LEU A 16 -17.78 -8.74 18.32
CA LEU A 16 -18.97 -9.49 18.72
C LEU A 16 -18.61 -10.96 18.92
N LEU A 17 -18.80 -11.48 20.14
CA LEU A 17 -18.48 -12.86 20.50
C LEU A 17 -17.03 -13.26 20.15
N GLY A 18 -16.08 -12.33 20.32
CA GLY A 18 -14.67 -12.51 19.99
C GLY A 18 -14.34 -12.49 18.49
N ARG A 19 -15.26 -12.00 17.65
CA ARG A 19 -15.08 -11.85 16.19
C ARG A 19 -15.20 -10.38 15.80
N THR A 20 -14.42 -9.96 14.82
CA THR A 20 -14.58 -8.65 14.19
C THR A 20 -15.86 -8.62 13.36
N GLY A 21 -16.61 -7.53 13.47
CA GLY A 21 -17.82 -7.28 12.70
C GLY A 21 -18.01 -5.81 12.37
N TYR A 22 -18.91 -5.55 11.42
CA TYR A 22 -19.16 -4.20 10.89
C TYR A 22 -20.61 -3.81 11.14
N PHE A 23 -20.78 -2.79 11.97
CA PHE A 23 -22.03 -2.42 12.58
C PHE A 23 -22.65 -1.17 11.95
N THR A 24 -23.97 -1.15 11.89
CA THR A 24 -24.78 0.05 11.61
C THR A 24 -26.06 0.04 12.43
N GLU A 25 -26.49 1.21 12.91
CA GLU A 25 -27.79 1.38 13.58
C GLU A 25 -28.97 1.26 12.60
N LEU A 26 -28.71 1.28 11.28
CA LEU A 26 -29.73 1.21 10.24
C LEU A 26 -30.03 -0.24 9.85
N ARG A 27 -31.18 -0.46 9.21
CA ARG A 27 -31.50 -1.79 8.66
C ARG A 27 -30.81 -1.96 7.32
N VAL A 28 -30.12 -3.08 7.15
CA VAL A 28 -29.41 -3.40 5.91
C VAL A 28 -30.36 -4.01 4.88
N ASP A 29 -30.23 -3.58 3.62
CA ASP A 29 -30.80 -4.29 2.49
C ASP A 29 -29.96 -5.55 2.24
N LYS A 30 -30.55 -6.72 2.53
CA LYS A 30 -29.86 -8.01 2.42
C LYS A 30 -29.40 -8.33 0.99
N GLU A 31 -29.96 -7.69 -0.04
CA GLU A 31 -29.50 -7.84 -1.43
C GLU A 31 -28.18 -7.12 -1.70
N THR A 32 -27.78 -6.18 -0.84
CA THR A 32 -26.53 -5.41 -0.96
C THR A 32 -25.37 -5.99 -0.15
N VAL A 33 -25.65 -7.01 0.67
CA VAL A 33 -24.63 -7.73 1.45
C VAL A 33 -23.71 -8.48 0.48
N PRO A 34 -22.40 -8.25 0.54
CA PRO A 34 -21.48 -8.93 -0.37
C PRO A 34 -21.44 -10.44 -0.19
N GLU A 35 -21.04 -11.14 -1.25
CA GLU A 35 -20.77 -12.58 -1.19
C GLU A 35 -19.62 -12.84 -0.19
N GLY A 36 -19.80 -13.87 0.66
CA GLY A 36 -18.88 -14.19 1.75
C GLY A 36 -19.17 -13.48 3.08
N MET A 37 -20.09 -12.50 3.11
CA MET A 37 -20.52 -11.85 4.36
C MET A 37 -21.91 -12.28 4.82
N HIS A 38 -22.08 -12.28 6.13
CA HIS A 38 -23.30 -12.68 6.82
C HIS A 38 -23.86 -11.51 7.63
N CYS A 39 -25.12 -11.14 7.37
CA CYS A 39 -25.79 -10.04 8.07
C CYS A 39 -26.75 -10.57 9.14
N TYR A 40 -26.58 -10.05 10.36
CA TYR A 40 -27.42 -10.34 11.52
C TYR A 40 -27.97 -9.05 12.13
N GLU A 41 -29.01 -9.16 12.95
CA GLU A 41 -29.64 -8.05 13.65
C GLU A 41 -29.43 -8.18 15.17
N LEU A 42 -29.11 -7.07 15.81
CA LEU A 42 -28.90 -6.96 17.25
C LEU A 42 -30.18 -6.44 17.93
N ARG A 43 -30.43 -6.91 19.16
CA ARG A 43 -31.59 -6.50 19.97
C ARG A 43 -31.16 -5.79 21.25
N HIS A 44 -31.82 -4.67 21.57
CA HIS A 44 -31.69 -4.02 22.88
C HIS A 44 -32.18 -4.94 24.01
N GLY A 45 -31.44 -4.92 25.11
CA GLY A 45 -31.96 -5.37 26.41
C GLY A 45 -32.89 -4.33 27.03
N ASP A 46 -33.41 -4.65 28.21
CA ASP A 46 -34.32 -3.77 28.95
C ASP A 46 -33.61 -2.53 29.55
N ASP A 47 -32.28 -2.48 29.55
CA ASP A 47 -31.45 -1.45 30.19
C ASP A 47 -30.87 -0.40 29.20
N ASP A 48 -31.45 -0.29 27.99
CA ASP A 48 -31.25 0.75 26.96
C ASP A 48 -29.83 1.03 26.42
N GLY A 49 -28.76 0.49 27.03
CA GLY A 49 -27.38 0.87 26.70
C GLY A 49 -26.66 -0.03 25.69
N PHE A 50 -26.92 -1.33 25.70
CA PHE A 50 -26.15 -2.34 24.93
C PHE A 50 -27.06 -3.45 24.38
N PRO A 51 -26.68 -4.09 23.26
CA PRO A 51 -27.41 -5.23 22.74
C PRO A 51 -27.20 -6.45 23.63
N VAL A 52 -28.20 -7.35 23.66
CA VAL A 52 -28.19 -8.58 24.49
C VAL A 52 -28.32 -9.85 23.67
N SER A 53 -28.67 -9.73 22.39
CA SER A 53 -28.75 -10.86 21.47
C SER A 53 -28.45 -10.47 20.04
N VAL A 54 -27.92 -11.44 19.29
CA VAL A 54 -27.75 -11.43 17.84
C VAL A 54 -28.71 -12.46 17.24
N GLU A 55 -29.48 -12.04 16.23
CA GLU A 55 -30.57 -12.83 15.65
C GLU A 55 -30.58 -12.69 14.12
N GLU A 56 -31.20 -13.64 13.43
CA GLU A 56 -31.35 -13.54 11.96
C GLU A 56 -32.28 -12.39 11.53
N SER A 57 -33.25 -12.05 12.39
CA SER A 57 -34.14 -10.89 12.23
C SER A 57 -34.83 -10.52 13.54
N VAL A 58 -34.65 -9.26 13.96
CA VAL A 58 -35.22 -8.66 15.17
C VAL A 58 -36.44 -7.81 14.78
N ARG A 59 -37.61 -8.20 15.29
CA ARG A 59 -38.88 -7.49 15.01
C ARG A 59 -39.18 -6.34 15.97
N VAL A 60 -38.65 -6.40 17.19
CA VAL A 60 -38.98 -5.49 18.30
C VAL A 60 -37.67 -5.19 19.04
N ASN A 61 -37.49 -3.98 19.56
CA ASN A 61 -36.25 -3.58 20.25
C ASN A 61 -35.00 -3.73 19.37
N TYR A 62 -35.11 -3.33 18.10
CA TYR A 62 -34.00 -3.34 17.16
C TYR A 62 -32.89 -2.39 17.61
N PHE A 63 -31.67 -2.90 17.74
CA PHE A 63 -30.47 -2.14 18.11
C PHE A 63 -29.70 -1.70 16.86
N GLY A 64 -29.50 -2.62 15.92
CA GLY A 64 -28.75 -2.38 14.70
C GLY A 64 -28.49 -3.67 13.93
N ALA A 65 -27.73 -3.59 12.85
CA ALA A 65 -27.28 -4.72 12.07
C ALA A 65 -25.76 -4.84 12.18
N VAL A 66 -25.28 -6.08 12.11
CA VAL A 66 -23.85 -6.40 12.10
C VAL A 66 -23.57 -7.35 10.95
N LEU A 67 -22.48 -7.09 10.23
CA LEU A 67 -21.95 -7.95 9.19
C LEU A 67 -20.71 -8.67 9.72
N LEU A 68 -20.63 -9.97 9.44
CA LEU A 68 -19.51 -10.83 9.82
C LEU A 68 -19.01 -11.59 8.59
N ALA A 69 -17.70 -11.77 8.50
CA ALA A 69 -17.09 -12.64 7.49
C ALA A 69 -17.37 -14.13 7.77
N GLU A 70 -17.47 -14.50 9.05
CA GLU A 70 -17.80 -15.86 9.45
C GLU A 70 -19.27 -16.03 9.83
N GLU A 71 -19.89 -17.11 9.36
CA GLU A 71 -21.25 -17.47 9.77
C GLU A 71 -21.33 -17.72 11.29
N LEU A 72 -22.37 -17.18 11.92
CA LEU A 72 -22.74 -17.49 13.30
C LEU A 72 -23.70 -18.68 13.36
N GLU A 73 -23.38 -19.66 14.21
CA GLU A 73 -24.26 -20.78 14.49
C GLU A 73 -25.38 -20.38 15.47
N LEU A 74 -26.45 -19.79 14.96
CA LEU A 74 -27.57 -19.29 15.79
C LEU A 74 -28.47 -20.37 16.40
N GLY A 75 -28.19 -21.65 16.14
CA GLY A 75 -29.00 -22.77 16.61
C GLY A 75 -30.45 -22.75 16.10
N LYS A 76 -31.33 -23.55 16.74
CA LYS A 76 -32.74 -23.70 16.32
C LYS A 76 -33.58 -22.45 16.53
N GLU A 77 -33.18 -21.62 17.48
CA GLU A 77 -33.90 -20.40 17.84
C GLU A 77 -33.56 -19.21 16.96
N LYS A 78 -32.56 -19.36 16.06
CA LYS A 78 -32.09 -18.29 15.16
C LYS A 78 -31.69 -17.03 15.94
N ALA A 79 -31.18 -17.24 17.16
CA ALA A 79 -30.82 -16.21 18.12
C ALA A 79 -29.74 -16.73 19.08
N LEU A 80 -28.75 -15.89 19.40
CA LEU A 80 -27.76 -16.12 20.46
C LEU A 80 -27.80 -14.95 21.43
N GLN A 81 -27.83 -15.26 22.73
CA GLN A 81 -27.69 -14.26 23.78
C GLN A 81 -26.22 -14.10 24.17
N PHE A 82 -25.83 -12.88 24.52
CA PHE A 82 -24.47 -12.56 24.90
C PHE A 82 -24.43 -11.47 25.97
N GLY A 83 -23.31 -11.38 26.69
CA GLY A 83 -23.11 -10.46 27.79
C GLY A 83 -22.43 -9.15 27.38
N TYR A 84 -22.27 -8.25 28.35
CA TYR A 84 -21.62 -6.95 28.15
C TYR A 84 -20.18 -7.05 27.61
N GLU A 85 -19.45 -8.12 27.98
CA GLU A 85 -18.06 -8.34 27.56
C GLU A 85 -17.95 -8.87 26.12
N ASP A 86 -19.06 -9.31 25.53
CA ASP A 86 -19.08 -9.97 24.22
C ASP A 86 -19.43 -9.01 23.08
N PHE A 87 -19.69 -7.73 23.36
CA PHE A 87 -19.93 -6.71 22.34
C PHE A 87 -19.21 -5.40 22.70
N GLY A 88 -18.36 -4.90 21.80
CA GLY A 88 -17.63 -3.66 22.02
C GLY A 88 -17.31 -2.93 20.72
N TYR A 89 -17.33 -1.60 20.76
CA TYR A 89 -16.85 -0.76 19.66
C TYR A 89 -15.33 -0.67 19.72
N THR A 90 -14.65 -0.87 18.59
CA THR A 90 -13.19 -0.65 18.50
C THR A 90 -12.86 0.83 18.37
N GLY A 91 -13.81 1.61 17.85
CA GLY A 91 -13.68 3.04 17.57
C GLY A 91 -13.27 3.34 16.12
N GLU A 92 -13.02 2.31 15.31
CA GLU A 92 -12.73 2.46 13.89
C GLU A 92 -14.01 2.55 13.05
N GLN A 93 -13.90 3.26 11.92
CA GLN A 93 -14.99 3.43 10.96
C GLN A 93 -14.45 3.16 9.56
N MET A 94 -15.21 2.41 8.75
CA MET A 94 -14.76 2.01 7.42
C MET A 94 -15.92 1.68 6.48
N TYR A 95 -15.63 1.66 5.18
CA TYR A 95 -16.52 1.11 4.17
C TYR A 95 -16.25 -0.38 3.98
N LEU A 96 -17.27 -1.17 3.61
CA LEU A 96 -17.08 -2.59 3.30
C LEU A 96 -16.05 -2.83 2.18
N SER A 97 -15.95 -1.92 1.21
CA SER A 97 -14.92 -2.03 0.16
C SER A 97 -13.49 -2.03 0.73
N GLN A 98 -13.27 -1.33 1.86
CA GLN A 98 -11.98 -1.32 2.56
C GLN A 98 -11.78 -2.61 3.36
N VAL A 99 -12.85 -3.17 3.93
CA VAL A 99 -12.83 -4.49 4.60
C VAL A 99 -12.44 -5.59 3.62
N GLN A 100 -13.12 -5.64 2.48
CA GLN A 100 -12.91 -6.67 1.48
C GLN A 100 -11.50 -6.58 0.88
N GLY A 101 -10.96 -5.37 0.75
CA GLY A 101 -9.55 -5.16 0.41
C GLY A 101 -8.58 -5.65 1.49
N LYS A 102 -8.93 -5.56 2.79
CA LYS A 102 -8.12 -6.11 3.90
C LYS A 102 -8.19 -7.63 3.98
N GLU A 103 -9.37 -8.24 3.83
CA GLU A 103 -9.56 -9.71 3.87
C GLU A 103 -8.94 -10.42 2.65
N GLN A 104 -8.84 -9.74 1.50
CA GLN A 104 -8.08 -10.23 0.34
C GLN A 104 -6.56 -10.12 0.55
N ARG A 105 -6.09 -9.26 1.46
CA ARG A 105 -4.66 -9.13 1.82
C ARG A 105 -4.19 -10.16 2.85
N GLU A 106 -5.10 -10.78 3.60
CA GLU A 106 -4.79 -11.80 4.61
C GLU A 106 -4.98 -13.25 4.11
N GLN A 107 -5.39 -13.43 2.86
CA GLN A 107 -5.38 -14.74 2.22
C GLN A 107 -3.96 -15.03 1.74
N HIS A 108 -3.34 -16.09 2.26
CA HIS A 108 -2.39 -16.84 1.44
C HIS A 108 -3.07 -17.02 0.08
N ASP A 109 -2.56 -16.38 -0.98
CA ASP A 109 -3.03 -16.68 -2.32
C ASP A 109 -2.92 -18.20 -2.51
N GLU A 110 -3.86 -18.84 -3.21
CA GLU A 110 -3.82 -20.29 -3.47
C GLU A 110 -2.48 -20.76 -4.08
N GLU A 111 -1.69 -19.81 -4.56
CA GLU A 111 -0.36 -19.93 -5.13
C GLU A 111 0.82 -19.85 -4.13
N GLY A 112 0.56 -19.66 -2.83
CA GLY A 112 1.57 -19.70 -1.76
C GLY A 112 2.35 -18.40 -1.52
N TYR A 113 1.78 -17.25 -1.90
CA TYR A 113 2.35 -15.94 -1.57
C TYR A 113 1.92 -15.49 -0.18
N GLU A 114 2.84 -14.86 0.55
CA GLU A 114 2.59 -14.23 1.84
C GLU A 114 2.90 -12.74 1.76
N THR A 115 1.97 -11.87 2.15
CA THR A 115 2.18 -10.42 2.14
C THR A 115 3.08 -9.98 3.30
N ILE A 116 3.89 -8.96 3.06
CA ILE A 116 4.71 -8.28 4.06
C ILE A 116 4.18 -6.85 4.19
N GLN A 117 3.56 -6.55 5.33
CA GLN A 117 2.78 -5.32 5.53
C GLN A 117 3.54 -4.25 6.31
N THR A 118 4.52 -4.65 7.11
CA THR A 118 5.28 -3.73 7.96
C THR A 118 6.78 -3.77 7.67
N GLY A 119 7.48 -2.68 7.99
CA GLY A 119 8.92 -2.61 7.88
C GLY A 119 9.63 -3.64 8.79
N ALA A 120 9.06 -3.94 9.96
CA ALA A 120 9.56 -4.97 10.87
C ALA A 120 9.49 -6.38 10.25
N GLU A 121 8.39 -6.71 9.56
CA GLU A 121 8.25 -7.97 8.82
C GLU A 121 9.23 -8.03 7.65
N LEU A 122 9.37 -6.95 6.88
CA LEU A 122 10.30 -6.88 5.75
C LEU A 122 11.74 -7.11 6.20
N ILE A 123 12.17 -6.45 7.27
CA ILE A 123 13.52 -6.62 7.85
C ILE A 123 13.72 -8.07 8.34
N SER A 124 12.71 -8.65 8.98
CA SER A 124 12.77 -10.02 9.48
C SER A 124 12.92 -11.01 8.32
N PHE A 125 12.10 -10.86 7.28
CA PHE A 125 12.18 -11.65 6.06
C PHE A 125 13.55 -11.52 5.38
N MET A 126 14.04 -10.29 5.17
CA MET A 126 15.34 -10.06 4.53
C MET A 126 16.48 -10.75 5.26
N LYS A 127 16.43 -10.74 6.60
CA LYS A 127 17.43 -11.42 7.44
C LYS A 127 17.34 -12.94 7.33
N GLU A 128 16.14 -13.50 7.29
CA GLU A 128 15.90 -14.95 7.18
C GLU A 128 16.27 -15.48 5.80
N SER A 129 15.93 -14.74 4.75
CA SER A 129 16.21 -15.06 3.35
C SER A 129 17.65 -14.72 2.91
N GLY A 130 18.45 -14.11 3.80
CA GLY A 130 19.84 -13.79 3.54
C GLY A 130 20.05 -12.64 2.52
N ILE A 131 19.06 -11.76 2.37
CA ILE A 131 19.12 -10.58 1.51
C ILE A 131 20.06 -9.56 2.17
N SER A 132 21.18 -9.27 1.49
CA SER A 132 22.20 -8.35 2.00
C SER A 132 21.91 -6.91 1.58
N PHE A 133 20.96 -6.26 2.25
CA PHE A 133 20.70 -4.82 2.10
C PHE A 133 20.43 -4.21 3.47
N GLN A 134 21.15 -3.15 3.81
CA GLN A 134 21.05 -2.52 5.13
C GLN A 134 19.92 -1.50 5.12
N ILE A 135 18.83 -1.83 5.80
CA ILE A 135 17.64 -0.98 5.95
C ILE A 135 17.24 -0.92 7.42
N ASN A 136 16.78 0.26 7.87
CA ASN A 136 16.18 0.42 9.19
C ASN A 136 14.65 0.38 9.13
N GLU A 137 13.99 0.27 10.28
CA GLU A 137 12.53 0.10 10.36
C GLU A 137 11.76 1.26 9.70
N LYS A 138 12.18 2.51 9.95
CA LYS A 138 11.56 3.69 9.33
C LYS A 138 11.68 3.68 7.80
N GLU A 139 12.85 3.30 7.30
CA GLU A 139 13.09 3.13 5.87
C GLU A 139 12.21 2.04 5.27
N ALA A 140 12.09 0.90 5.96
CA ALA A 140 11.28 -0.22 5.51
C ALA A 140 9.78 0.09 5.54
N ASP A 141 9.29 0.76 6.59
CA ASP A 141 7.90 1.24 6.69
C ASP A 141 7.59 2.25 5.59
N LEU A 142 8.55 3.11 5.24
CA LEU A 142 8.40 4.05 4.13
C LEU A 142 8.17 3.29 2.81
N LEU A 143 8.98 2.27 2.52
CA LEU A 143 8.80 1.45 1.32
C LEU A 143 7.42 0.77 1.32
N CYS A 144 7.03 0.10 2.41
CA CYS A 144 5.72 -0.54 2.54
C CYS A 144 4.57 0.46 2.30
N GLY A 145 4.66 1.66 2.88
CA GLY A 145 3.64 2.70 2.74
C GLY A 145 3.51 3.23 1.31
N TYR A 146 4.64 3.42 0.60
CA TYR A 146 4.59 3.83 -0.81
C TYR A 146 4.03 2.73 -1.70
N MET A 147 4.42 1.48 -1.49
CA MET A 147 3.88 0.35 -2.26
C MET A 147 2.36 0.28 -2.12
N ASP A 148 1.84 0.29 -0.89
CA ASP A 148 0.39 0.25 -0.62
C ASP A 148 -0.32 1.46 -1.23
N GLY A 149 0.25 2.67 -1.06
CA GLY A 149 -0.30 3.90 -1.61
C GLY A 149 -0.36 3.94 -3.14
N HIS A 150 0.44 3.11 -3.83
CA HIS A 150 0.46 2.99 -5.29
C HIS A 150 -0.23 1.72 -5.80
N GLY A 151 -1.04 1.04 -4.96
CA GLY A 151 -1.79 -0.15 -5.36
C GLY A 151 -0.92 -1.40 -5.50
N HIS A 152 0.23 -1.43 -4.86
CA HIS A 152 1.13 -2.58 -4.84
C HIS A 152 1.33 -3.09 -3.41
N VAL A 153 1.78 -4.34 -3.27
CA VAL A 153 2.16 -4.93 -1.99
C VAL A 153 3.50 -5.62 -2.11
N ILE A 154 4.27 -5.58 -1.03
CA ILE A 154 5.47 -6.41 -0.89
C ILE A 154 5.01 -7.77 -0.36
N GLY A 155 5.57 -8.84 -0.89
CA GLY A 155 5.30 -10.18 -0.41
C GLY A 155 6.50 -11.11 -0.60
N GLN A 156 6.30 -12.37 -0.25
CA GLN A 156 7.30 -13.40 -0.44
C GLN A 156 6.69 -14.72 -0.90
N LYS A 157 7.51 -15.50 -1.60
CA LYS A 157 7.21 -16.88 -1.97
C LYS A 157 8.50 -17.67 -2.05
N ASP A 158 8.54 -18.82 -1.39
CA ASP A 158 9.70 -19.73 -1.39
C ASP A 158 11.02 -19.03 -1.00
N GLY A 159 10.97 -18.03 -0.10
CA GLY A 159 12.14 -17.26 0.33
C GLY A 159 12.60 -16.20 -0.67
N GLN A 160 11.82 -15.93 -1.71
CA GLN A 160 12.06 -14.88 -2.69
C GLN A 160 11.13 -13.70 -2.43
N LEU A 161 11.62 -12.49 -2.67
CA LEU A 161 10.83 -11.28 -2.54
C LEU A 161 9.98 -11.10 -3.80
N CYS A 162 8.72 -10.73 -3.63
CA CYS A 162 7.77 -10.51 -4.72
C CYS A 162 7.07 -9.17 -4.55
N CYS A 163 6.67 -8.57 -5.66
CA CYS A 163 5.77 -7.43 -5.71
C CYS A 163 4.41 -7.92 -6.24
N GLY A 164 3.34 -7.60 -5.54
CA GLY A 164 1.97 -7.87 -5.97
C GLY A 164 1.31 -6.60 -6.46
N ASP A 165 0.83 -6.59 -7.71
CA ASP A 165 -0.02 -5.53 -8.26
C ASP A 165 -1.48 -5.84 -7.94
N LEU A 166 -2.11 -4.97 -7.14
CA LEU A 166 -3.51 -5.09 -6.73
C LEU A 166 -4.49 -4.54 -7.77
N CYS A 167 -4.00 -3.83 -8.79
CA CYS A 167 -4.80 -3.13 -9.79
C CYS A 167 -4.71 -3.77 -11.19
N ALA A 168 -3.80 -4.71 -11.42
CA ALA A 168 -3.66 -5.41 -12.70
C ALA A 168 -4.91 -6.22 -13.09
N GLU A 169 -5.50 -6.96 -12.13
CA GLU A 169 -6.68 -7.79 -12.34
C GLU A 169 -7.74 -7.51 -11.26
N THR A 170 -9.02 -7.67 -11.61
CA THR A 170 -10.14 -7.23 -10.73
C THR A 170 -10.35 -8.13 -9.52
N ASP A 171 -9.91 -9.39 -9.60
CA ASP A 171 -10.24 -10.46 -8.66
C ASP A 171 -9.01 -11.16 -8.07
N ARG A 172 -7.79 -10.74 -8.41
CA ARG A 172 -6.55 -11.30 -7.86
C ARG A 172 -5.37 -10.35 -7.94
N THR A 173 -4.43 -10.57 -7.02
CA THR A 173 -3.11 -9.93 -7.05
C THR A 173 -2.25 -10.58 -8.13
N VAL A 174 -1.61 -9.77 -8.97
CA VAL A 174 -0.64 -10.26 -9.95
C VAL A 174 0.76 -10.14 -9.36
N TRP A 175 1.43 -11.26 -9.16
CA TRP A 175 2.74 -11.31 -8.51
C TRP A 175 3.89 -11.41 -9.50
N GLU A 176 4.94 -10.64 -9.24
CA GLU A 176 6.21 -10.71 -9.96
C GLU A 176 7.38 -10.80 -8.97
N GLU A 177 8.39 -11.62 -9.30
CA GLU A 177 9.64 -11.67 -8.54
C GLU A 177 10.35 -10.31 -8.61
N THR A 178 10.87 -9.85 -7.48
CA THR A 178 11.51 -8.54 -7.39
C THR A 178 12.73 -8.56 -6.47
N THR A 179 13.45 -7.44 -6.41
CA THR A 179 14.55 -7.23 -5.47
C THR A 179 14.32 -5.98 -4.64
N ILE A 180 14.96 -5.89 -3.47
CA ILE A 180 14.89 -4.69 -2.64
C ILE A 180 15.42 -3.46 -3.39
N ASP A 181 16.42 -3.63 -4.28
CA ASP A 181 16.92 -2.56 -5.14
C ASP A 181 15.82 -2.03 -6.08
N ASP A 182 15.01 -2.92 -6.66
CA ASP A 182 13.96 -2.57 -7.62
C ASP A 182 12.76 -1.91 -6.91
N ILE A 183 12.44 -2.35 -5.69
CA ILE A 183 11.44 -1.68 -4.84
C ILE A 183 11.90 -0.26 -4.48
N VAL A 184 13.15 -0.09 -4.05
CA VAL A 184 13.71 1.23 -3.73
C VAL A 184 13.70 2.13 -4.97
N ASP A 185 14.09 1.63 -6.14
CA ASP A 185 14.04 2.37 -7.40
C ASP A 185 12.62 2.83 -7.75
N SER A 186 11.64 1.92 -7.73
CA SER A 186 10.23 2.21 -8.02
C SER A 186 9.66 3.26 -7.07
N VAL A 187 9.88 3.10 -5.76
CA VAL A 187 9.39 4.03 -4.75
C VAL A 187 10.04 5.41 -4.90
N THR A 188 11.33 5.46 -5.27
CA THR A 188 12.04 6.71 -5.52
C THR A 188 11.49 7.43 -6.76
N GLU A 189 11.17 6.68 -7.83
CA GLU A 189 10.52 7.23 -9.03
C GLU A 189 9.15 7.83 -8.70
N TRP A 190 8.32 7.11 -7.94
CA TRP A 190 7.00 7.60 -7.53
C TRP A 190 7.09 8.86 -6.65
N ASN A 191 7.99 8.90 -5.67
CA ASN A 191 8.21 10.11 -4.88
C ASN A 191 8.59 11.31 -5.75
N TYR A 192 9.45 11.10 -6.76
CA TYR A 192 9.82 12.15 -7.70
C TYR A 192 8.63 12.63 -8.55
N GLU A 193 7.78 11.73 -9.03
CA GLU A 193 6.55 12.10 -9.76
C GLU A 193 5.60 12.91 -8.87
N LEU A 194 5.37 12.46 -7.64
CA LEU A 194 4.52 13.14 -6.66
C LEU A 194 5.07 14.53 -6.30
N LEU A 195 6.38 14.68 -6.14
CA LEU A 195 7.02 15.97 -5.90
C LEU A 195 6.81 16.93 -7.07
N LYS A 196 6.91 16.44 -8.30
CA LYS A 196 6.66 17.24 -9.49
C LYS A 196 5.21 17.70 -9.55
N GLU A 197 4.27 16.79 -9.30
CA GLU A 197 2.84 17.10 -9.25
C GLU A 197 2.53 18.14 -8.15
N ALA A 198 3.05 17.95 -6.93
CA ALA A 198 2.87 18.88 -5.83
C ALA A 198 3.39 20.28 -6.15
N ARG A 199 4.57 20.39 -6.81
CA ARG A 199 5.12 21.66 -7.29
C ARG A 199 4.21 22.34 -8.32
N GLU A 200 3.70 21.58 -9.29
CA GLU A 200 2.78 22.10 -10.30
C GLU A 200 1.48 22.65 -9.67
N PHE A 201 0.94 21.96 -8.66
CA PHE A 201 -0.25 22.45 -7.94
C PHE A 201 0.05 23.69 -7.08
N MET A 202 1.22 23.78 -6.46
CA MET A 202 1.63 24.97 -5.70
C MET A 202 1.81 26.21 -6.58
N GLU A 203 2.15 26.06 -7.86
CA GLU A 203 2.26 27.18 -8.80
C GLU A 203 0.90 27.77 -9.20
N ASN A 204 -0.17 26.97 -9.13
CA ASN A 204 -1.53 27.39 -9.51
C ASN A 204 -2.60 26.88 -8.53
N PRO A 205 -2.57 27.31 -7.25
CA PRO A 205 -3.51 26.85 -6.24
C PRO A 205 -4.90 27.45 -6.50
N LYS A 206 -5.96 26.69 -6.18
CA LYS A 206 -7.35 27.15 -6.32
C LYS A 206 -7.69 28.23 -5.30
N ASP A 207 -7.22 28.04 -4.07
CA ASP A 207 -7.39 28.95 -2.94
C ASP A 207 -6.24 28.80 -1.93
N PHE A 208 -6.31 29.53 -0.82
CA PHE A 208 -5.25 29.52 0.19
C PHE A 208 -5.18 28.18 0.95
N ASP A 209 -6.30 27.51 1.17
CA ASP A 209 -6.33 26.24 1.91
C ASP A 209 -5.74 25.13 1.02
N ASP A 210 -6.04 25.13 -0.28
CA ASP A 210 -5.41 24.28 -1.29
C ASP A 210 -3.90 24.52 -1.35
N PHE A 211 -3.45 25.79 -1.35
CA PHE A 211 -2.01 26.09 -1.28
C PHE A 211 -1.34 25.52 -0.03
N VAL A 212 -1.94 25.71 1.15
CA VAL A 212 -1.38 25.21 2.42
C VAL A 212 -1.32 23.68 2.42
N PHE A 213 -2.36 23.02 1.92
CA PHE A 213 -2.38 21.56 1.79
C PHE A 213 -1.27 21.04 0.87
N GLN A 214 -1.15 21.61 -0.35
CA GLN A 214 -0.12 21.20 -1.31
C GLN A 214 1.30 21.51 -0.80
N HIS A 215 1.48 22.63 -0.08
CA HIS A 215 2.76 22.97 0.54
C HIS A 215 3.14 21.95 1.63
N SER A 216 2.21 21.58 2.51
CA SER A 216 2.46 20.56 3.54
C SER A 216 2.84 19.22 2.92
N ARG A 217 2.07 18.79 1.90
CA ARG A 217 2.36 17.56 1.15
C ARG A 217 3.74 17.61 0.47
N HIS A 218 4.10 18.74 -0.13
CA HIS A 218 5.43 18.93 -0.73
C HIS A 218 6.56 18.85 0.32
N GLU A 219 6.38 19.44 1.51
CA GLU A 219 7.37 19.35 2.59
C GLU A 219 7.57 17.93 3.09
N GLU A 220 6.49 17.14 3.23
CA GLU A 220 6.55 15.72 3.58
C GLU A 220 7.27 14.91 2.49
N LEU A 221 6.89 15.09 1.22
CA LEU A 221 7.53 14.41 0.10
C LEU A 221 9.03 14.75 -0.01
N CYS A 222 9.44 15.98 0.27
CA CYS A 222 10.86 16.37 0.34
C CYS A 222 11.60 15.77 1.55
N ALA A 223 10.89 15.44 2.63
CA ALA A 223 11.48 14.73 3.76
C ALA A 223 11.70 13.25 3.39
N ASP A 224 10.75 12.65 2.70
CA ASP A 224 10.86 11.29 2.16
C ASP A 224 11.95 11.18 1.10
N GLU A 225 12.02 12.11 0.15
CA GLU A 225 13.05 12.19 -0.91
C GLU A 225 14.46 12.03 -0.33
N LYS A 226 14.77 12.70 0.79
CA LYS A 226 16.09 12.60 1.44
C LYS A 226 16.38 11.20 1.99
N VAL A 227 15.34 10.49 2.45
CA VAL A 227 15.47 9.12 2.96
C VAL A 227 15.61 8.15 1.78
N LEU A 228 14.80 8.34 0.74
CA LEU A 228 14.80 7.55 -0.49
C LEU A 228 16.12 7.69 -1.24
N ASP A 229 16.65 8.91 -1.44
CA ASP A 229 17.96 9.18 -2.03
C ASP A 229 19.08 8.42 -1.30
N ALA A 230 19.09 8.51 0.04
CA ALA A 230 20.08 7.82 0.85
C ALA A 230 19.93 6.29 0.81
N MET A 231 18.72 5.76 0.55
CA MET A 231 18.52 4.32 0.27
C MET A 231 18.97 3.97 -1.14
N PHE A 232 18.63 4.79 -2.12
CA PHE A 232 18.96 4.59 -3.53
C PHE A 232 20.47 4.50 -3.75
N ASP A 233 21.25 5.36 -3.07
CA ASP A 233 22.73 5.32 -3.09
C ASP A 233 23.31 3.96 -2.65
N ARG A 234 22.58 3.21 -1.80
CA ARG A 234 22.96 1.86 -1.34
C ARG A 234 22.52 0.74 -2.27
N THR A 235 21.74 1.05 -3.31
CA THR A 235 21.29 0.05 -4.27
C THR A 235 22.39 -0.29 -5.27
N LYS A 236 22.23 -1.43 -5.95
CA LYS A 236 23.05 -1.80 -7.11
C LYS A 236 23.05 -0.74 -8.21
N TYR A 237 22.00 0.09 -8.31
CA TYR A 237 21.88 1.17 -9.28
C TYR A 237 22.66 2.41 -8.86
N GLY A 238 22.51 2.84 -7.60
CA GLY A 238 23.28 3.93 -7.00
C GLY A 238 24.79 3.65 -7.08
N GLU A 239 25.21 2.44 -6.68
CA GLU A 239 26.63 2.04 -6.81
C GLU A 239 27.15 2.08 -8.25
N GLN A 240 26.32 1.70 -9.23
CA GLN A 240 26.71 1.72 -10.65
C GLN A 240 26.85 3.15 -11.17
N ILE A 241 25.94 4.05 -10.78
CA ILE A 241 25.99 5.46 -11.14
C ILE A 241 27.24 6.11 -10.56
N GLU A 242 27.57 5.86 -9.29
CA GLU A 242 28.75 6.41 -8.63
C GLU A 242 30.04 5.92 -9.32
N ARG A 243 30.18 4.60 -9.55
CA ARG A 243 31.33 4.04 -10.26
C ARG A 243 31.48 4.63 -11.66
N MET A 244 30.38 4.87 -12.36
CA MET A 244 30.40 5.50 -13.68
C MET A 244 30.85 6.96 -13.57
N ALA A 245 30.35 7.71 -12.59
CA ALA A 245 30.74 9.09 -12.34
C ALA A 245 32.24 9.22 -12.00
N GLU A 246 32.76 8.35 -11.15
CA GLU A 246 34.19 8.25 -10.82
C GLU A 246 35.03 7.99 -12.08
N ALA A 247 34.66 6.98 -12.87
CA ALA A 247 35.37 6.65 -14.10
C ALA A 247 35.37 7.82 -15.11
N LEU A 248 34.25 8.51 -15.25
CA LEU A 248 34.13 9.70 -16.10
C LEU A 248 34.98 10.87 -15.58
N ALA A 249 35.02 11.11 -14.27
CA ALA A 249 35.84 12.14 -13.66
C ALA A 249 37.35 11.84 -13.81
N GLU A 250 37.77 10.59 -13.61
CA GLU A 250 39.14 10.16 -13.82
C GLU A 250 39.58 10.34 -15.28
N GLN A 251 38.74 9.94 -16.23
CA GLN A 251 38.99 10.15 -17.66
C GLN A 251 39.13 11.64 -17.99
N PHE A 252 38.27 12.49 -17.43
CA PHE A 252 38.35 13.93 -17.62
C PHE A 252 39.66 14.51 -17.08
N ILE A 253 40.07 14.12 -15.87
CA ILE A 253 41.34 14.57 -15.26
C ILE A 253 42.54 14.10 -16.10
N GLN A 254 42.54 12.85 -16.58
CA GLN A 254 43.61 12.34 -17.45
C GLN A 254 43.70 13.10 -18.77
N ASN A 255 42.56 13.45 -19.37
CA ASN A 255 42.51 14.23 -20.61
C ASN A 255 43.02 15.66 -20.40
N LEU A 256 42.68 16.29 -19.29
CA LEU A 256 43.23 17.60 -18.90
C LEU A 256 44.75 17.55 -18.72
N GLN A 257 45.26 16.53 -18.02
CA GLN A 257 46.70 16.39 -17.76
C GLN A 257 47.50 16.08 -19.02
N SER A 258 46.94 15.32 -19.96
CA SER A 258 47.63 14.90 -21.19
C SER A 258 47.61 15.95 -22.31
N LYS A 259 46.52 16.71 -22.44
CA LYS A 259 46.33 17.65 -23.56
C LYS A 259 46.41 19.13 -23.15
N GLY A 260 46.22 19.46 -21.87
CA GLY A 260 46.21 20.84 -21.36
C GLY A 260 45.05 21.70 -21.89
N ASP A 261 44.11 21.10 -22.62
CA ASP A 261 42.98 21.76 -23.27
C ASP A 261 41.67 21.29 -22.62
N ILE A 262 41.03 22.23 -21.91
CA ILE A 262 39.77 22.00 -21.22
C ILE A 262 38.65 21.71 -22.21
N ASP A 263 38.61 22.43 -23.33
CA ASP A 263 37.54 22.29 -24.33
C ASP A 263 37.59 20.91 -25.00
N GLY A 264 38.80 20.43 -25.29
CA GLY A 264 39.03 19.07 -25.80
C GLY A 264 38.59 17.97 -24.82
N ALA A 265 38.94 18.11 -23.53
CA ALA A 265 38.56 17.15 -22.50
C ALA A 265 37.04 17.11 -22.28
N VAL A 266 36.37 18.27 -22.28
CA VAL A 266 34.91 18.37 -22.16
C VAL A 266 34.20 17.71 -23.35
N LYS A 267 34.73 17.91 -24.57
CA LYS A 267 34.15 17.32 -25.78
C LYS A 267 34.24 15.79 -25.80
N GLU A 268 35.36 15.22 -25.35
CA GLU A 268 35.54 13.76 -25.27
C GLU A 268 34.63 13.15 -24.18
N LEU A 269 34.51 13.80 -23.03
CA LEU A 269 33.59 13.39 -21.97
C LEU A 269 32.13 13.34 -22.45
N ALA A 270 31.68 14.39 -23.14
CA ALA A 270 30.32 14.46 -23.69
C ALA A 270 30.03 13.38 -24.76
N GLN A 271 31.04 12.91 -25.48
CA GLN A 271 30.91 11.81 -26.44
C GLN A 271 30.80 10.45 -25.73
N GLY A 272 31.55 10.24 -24.65
CA GLY A 272 31.47 9.02 -23.83
C GLY A 272 30.08 8.81 -23.22
N ILE A 273 29.46 9.88 -22.71
CA ILE A 273 28.10 9.84 -22.12
C ILE A 273 27.05 9.44 -23.17
N LYS A 274 27.13 9.99 -24.39
CA LYS A 274 26.20 9.63 -25.48
C LYS A 274 26.31 8.17 -25.93
N GLY A 275 27.52 7.61 -25.92
CA GLY A 275 27.72 6.19 -26.25
C GLY A 275 27.22 5.23 -25.17
N GLY A 276 27.23 5.64 -23.89
CA GLY A 276 26.69 4.84 -22.79
C GLY A 276 25.16 4.76 -22.77
N GLN A 277 24.48 5.86 -23.12
CA GLN A 277 23.01 5.93 -23.20
C GLN A 277 22.40 5.01 -24.28
N GLU A 278 23.16 4.68 -25.33
CA GLU A 278 22.73 3.73 -26.37
C GLU A 278 22.80 2.26 -25.90
N ILE A 279 23.64 1.95 -24.90
CA ILE A 279 23.83 0.58 -24.38
C ILE A 279 22.78 0.28 -23.28
N THR A 280 22.49 1.23 -22.39
CA THR A 280 21.41 1.09 -21.39
C THR A 280 20.04 0.98 -22.05
N ALA A 281 19.79 1.71 -23.14
CA ALA A 281 18.55 1.57 -23.93
C ALA A 281 18.39 0.23 -24.67
N MET A 282 19.43 -0.61 -24.74
CA MET A 282 19.38 -1.95 -25.34
C MET A 282 19.23 -3.08 -24.31
N GLN A 283 19.44 -2.79 -23.01
CA GLN A 283 19.31 -3.77 -21.92
C GLN A 283 17.93 -3.74 -21.24
N ASP A 284 17.09 -2.76 -21.57
CA ASP A 284 15.67 -2.72 -21.22
C ASP A 284 14.79 -2.72 -22.49
N PRO A 285 14.45 -3.90 -23.04
CA PRO A 285 13.59 -3.99 -24.22
C PRO A 285 12.10 -3.92 -23.89
N GLU A 286 11.68 -3.99 -22.61
CA GLU A 286 10.28 -4.28 -22.25
C GLU A 286 9.43 -3.08 -21.85
N GLN A 287 10.00 -1.91 -21.55
CA GLN A 287 9.20 -0.69 -21.33
C GLN A 287 8.59 -0.06 -22.61
N LYS A 288 8.69 -0.72 -23.77
CA LYS A 288 8.01 -0.31 -25.02
C LYS A 288 6.86 -1.23 -25.42
N LYS A 289 5.87 -1.39 -24.54
CA LYS A 289 4.47 -1.55 -24.98
C LYS A 289 3.63 -0.44 -24.36
N GLY A 290 3.48 0.62 -25.12
CA GLY A 290 2.61 1.72 -24.74
C GLY A 290 1.13 1.34 -24.69
N ARG A 291 0.45 2.09 -23.81
CA ARG A 291 -0.77 2.87 -24.06
C ARG A 291 -2.00 2.08 -24.55
N THR A 292 -3.15 2.35 -23.93
CA THR A 292 -4.14 3.30 -24.48
C THR A 292 -5.25 3.60 -23.47
N ARG A 293 -5.37 4.90 -23.13
CA ARG A 293 -6.51 5.64 -22.55
C ARG A 293 -7.08 5.24 -21.20
#